data_AF-A0A959KVV6-F1
#
_entry.id   AF-A0A959KVV6-F1
#
_cell.length_a   1.000
_cell.length_b   1.000
_cell.length_c   1.000
_cell.angle_alpha   90.00
_cell.angle_beta   90.00
_cell.angle_gamma   90.00
#
_symmetry.space_group_name_H-M   'P 1'
#
loop_
_entity.id
_entity.type
_entity.pdbx_description
1 polymer ?
#
loop_
_entity_poly.entity_id
_entity_poly.type
_entity_poly.pdbx_seq_one_letter_code
_entity_poly.pdbx_strand_id
1 'polypeptide(L)' 'MAGDNFTGLDYQEIIKELRAGRFRPLYFLHGPEAYFIDAVSDYVERHALEEAEKAFNQTILYGKEV' A
#
# COMPACT_ATOMS: atom_id res chain seq x y z
N MET A 1 10.41 -26.77 10.68
CA MET A 1 9.47 -25.71 11.10
C MET A 1 9.74 -24.54 10.17
N ALA A 2 8.79 -24.19 9.31
CA ALA A 2 8.95 -23.15 8.30
C ALA A 2 9.04 -21.80 9.01
N GLY A 3 10.25 -21.23 9.05
CA GLY A 3 10.41 -19.81 9.33
C GLY A 3 10.06 -19.08 8.04
N ASP A 4 8.86 -18.55 7.96
CA ASP A 4 8.47 -17.65 6.88
C ASP A 4 9.46 -16.48 6.88
N ASN A 5 10.38 -16.49 5.91
CA ASN A 5 11.23 -15.36 5.64
C ASN A 5 10.32 -14.22 5.21
N PHE A 6 10.03 -13.30 6.12
CA PHE A 6 9.43 -12.00 5.78
C PHE A 6 10.52 -11.18 5.08
N THR A 7 10.90 -11.58 3.86
CA THR A 7 11.68 -10.74 2.95
C THR A 7 10.75 -9.60 2.56
N GLY A 8 10.84 -8.48 3.29
CA GLY A 8 10.13 -7.26 2.96
C GLY A 8 10.45 -6.86 1.53
N LEU A 9 9.43 -6.48 0.77
CA LEU A 9 9.60 -5.98 -0.58
C LEU A 9 10.15 -4.57 -0.55
N ASP A 10 11.01 -4.24 -1.51
CA ASP A 10 11.39 -2.85 -1.72
C ASP A 10 10.28 -2.07 -2.46
N TYR A 11 10.40 -0.73 -2.46
CA TYR A 11 9.47 0.15 -3.17
C TYR A 11 9.32 -0.21 -4.66
N GLN A 12 10.41 -0.60 -5.34
CA GLN A 12 10.40 -0.89 -6.78
C GLN A 12 9.62 -2.15 -7.09
N GLU A 13 9.72 -3.16 -6.22
CA GLU A 13 8.96 -4.40 -6.32
C GLU A 13 7.47 -4.14 -6.06
N ILE A 14 7.14 -3.39 -5.00
CA ILE A 14 5.76 -3.05 -4.67
C ILE A 14 5.11 -2.30 -5.84
N ILE A 15 5.71 -1.22 -6.34
CA ILE A 15 5.11 -0.42 -7.41
C ILE A 15 4.98 -1.22 -8.72
N LYS A 16 5.92 -2.14 -8.99
CA LYS A 16 5.85 -3.04 -10.15
C LYS A 16 4.67 -4.00 -10.05
N GLU A 17 4.40 -4.56 -8.87
CA GLU A 17 3.22 -5.41 -8.65
C GLU A 17 1.91 -4.61 -8.77
N LEU A 18 1.84 -3.44 -8.14
CA LEU A 18 0.67 -2.56 -8.19
C LEU A 18 0.34 -2.12 -9.62
N ARG A 19 1.35 -1.78 -10.42
CA ARG A 19 1.19 -1.46 -11.86
C ARG A 19 0.73 -2.64 -12.70
N ALA A 20 1.00 -3.86 -12.25
CA ALA A 20 0.49 -5.07 -12.88
C ALA A 20 -0.89 -5.48 -12.35
N GLY A 21 -1.55 -4.63 -11.55
CA GLY A 21 -2.87 -4.91 -10.96
C GLY A 21 -2.84 -5.95 -9.84
N ARG A 22 -1.65 -6.31 -9.34
CA ARG A 22 -1.51 -7.29 -8.25
C ARG A 22 -1.43 -6.56 -6.92
N PHE A 23 -2.59 -6.34 -6.33
CA PHE A 23 -2.73 -5.79 -4.98
C PHE A 23 -2.69 -6.93 -3.94
N ARG A 24 -1.79 -6.82 -2.98
CA ARG A 24 -1.75 -7.71 -1.81
C ARG A 24 -2.77 -7.22 -0.77
N PRO A 25 -3.33 -8.12 0.06
CA PRO A 25 -4.37 -7.75 1.02
C PRO A 25 -3.88 -6.84 2.15
N LEU A 26 -2.57 -6.80 2.42
CA LEU A 26 -2.00 -6.00 3.51
C LEU A 26 -0.60 -5.51 3.12
N TYR A 27 -0.35 -4.22 3.36
CA TYR A 27 0.95 -3.58 3.23
C TYR A 27 1.30 -2.87 4.54
N PHE A 28 2.53 -3.04 5.00
CA PHE A 28 3.09 -2.25 6.10
C PHE A 28 4.21 -1.39 5.53
N LEU A 29 3.93 -0.10 5.29
CA LEU A 29 4.88 0.83 4.66
C LEU A 29 5.65 1.56 5.76
N HIS A 30 6.97 1.40 5.75
CA HIS A 30 7.87 2.07 6.68
C HIS A 30 9.23 2.30 6.00
N GLY A 31 9.96 3.32 6.45
CA GLY A 31 11.28 3.61 5.91
C GLY A 31 11.76 5.01 6.25
N PRO A 32 13.06 5.29 6.04
CA PRO A 32 13.60 6.62 6.24
C PRO A 32 13.10 7.63 5.20
N GLU A 33 12.79 7.19 3.99
CA GLU A 33 12.31 8.05 2.89
C GLU A 33 10.78 8.07 2.80
N ALA A 34 10.15 9.10 3.37
CA ALA A 34 8.70 9.28 3.34
C ALA A 34 8.09 9.30 1.93
N TYR A 35 8.83 9.82 0.94
CA TYR A 35 8.38 9.87 -0.46
C TYR A 35 7.95 8.50 -1.01
N PHE A 36 8.60 7.41 -0.63
CA PHE A 36 8.22 6.08 -1.11
C PHE A 36 6.92 5.58 -0.48
N ILE A 37 6.66 5.96 0.78
CA ILE A 37 5.40 5.66 1.48
C ILE A 37 4.27 6.39 0.77
N ASP A 38 4.44 7.70 0.55
CA ASP A 38 3.46 8.55 -0.12
C ASP A 38 3.17 8.03 -1.54
N ALA A 39 4.21 7.76 -2.33
CA ALA A 39 4.08 7.27 -3.70
C ALA A 39 3.31 5.94 -3.82
N VAL A 40 3.52 5.01 -2.88
CA VAL A 40 2.76 3.75 -2.85
C VAL A 40 1.33 4.00 -2.42
N SER A 41 1.11 4.77 -1.36
CA SER A 41 -0.23 5.06 -0.84
C SER A 41 -1.10 5.79 -1.87
N ASP A 42 -0.56 6.82 -2.53
CA ASP A 42 -1.21 7.56 -3.60
C ASP A 42 -1.57 6.66 -4.79
N TYR A 43 -0.66 5.74 -5.15
CA TYR A 43 -0.92 4.81 -6.24
C TYR A 43 -2.09 3.88 -5.90
N VAL A 44 -2.11 3.32 -4.69
CA VAL A 44 -3.19 2.44 -4.22
C VAL A 44 -4.52 3.21 -4.18
N GLU A 45 -4.55 4.39 -3.57
CA GLU A 45 -5.76 5.23 -3.49
C GLU A 45 -6.34 5.56 -4.88
N ARG A 46 -5.49 5.80 -5.88
CA ARG A 46 -5.95 6.17 -7.23
C ARG A 46 -6.36 4.98 -8.10
N HIS A 47 -5.84 3.78 -7.86
CA HIS A 47 -5.98 2.65 -8.80
C HIS A 47 -6.61 1.39 -8.20
N ALA A 48 -6.73 1.28 -6.87
CA ALA A 48 -7.30 0.09 -6.24
C ALA A 48 -8.82 0.02 -6.36
N LEU A 49 -9.49 1.17 -6.52
CA LEU A 49 -10.95 1.29 -6.60
C LEU A 49 -11.34 2.28 -7.70
N GLU A 50 -12.47 2.03 -8.35
CA GLU A 50 -13.08 3.04 -9.21
C GLU A 50 -13.60 4.23 -8.37
N GLU A 51 -13.68 5.41 -8.97
CA GLU A 51 -14.03 6.64 -8.26
C GLU A 51 -15.40 6.55 -7.55
N ALA A 52 -16.37 5.87 -8.17
CA ALA A 52 -17.70 5.67 -7.60
C ALA A 52 -17.70 4.75 -6.36
N GLU A 53 -16.72 3.85 -6.25
CA GLU A 53 -16.62 2.87 -5.18
C GLU A 53 -15.91 3.43 -3.94
N LYS A 54 -15.03 4.41 -4.13
CA LYS A 54 -14.24 5.01 -3.03
C LYS A 54 -15.10 5.53 -1.88
N ALA A 55 -16.26 6.11 -2.19
CA ALA A 55 -17.17 6.65 -1.18
C ALA A 55 -17.69 5.60 -0.17
N PHE A 56 -17.70 4.32 -0.55
CA PHE A 56 -18.22 3.23 0.28
C PHE A 56 -17.14 2.24 0.70
N ASN A 57 -16.14 2.01 -0.15
CA ASN A 57 -15.15 0.94 0.00
C ASN A 57 -13.76 1.45 0.43
N GLN A 58 -13.58 2.76 0.61
CA GLN A 58 -12.34 3.35 1.12
C GLN A 58 -12.57 4.02 2.47
N THR A 59 -11.62 3.84 3.39
CA THR A 59 -11.58 4.57 4.67
C THR A 59 -10.15 4.98 4.95
N ILE A 60 -9.95 6.27 5.19
CA ILE A 60 -8.64 6.83 5.56
C ILE A 60 -8.72 7.26 7.02
N LEU A 61 -7.77 6.78 7.83
CA LEU A 61 -7.67 7.06 9.26
C LEU A 61 -6.32 7.70 9.53
N TYR A 62 -6.30 8.80 10.27
CA TYR A 62 -5.06 9.47 10.70
C TYR A 62 -4.85 9.21 12.19
N GLY A 63 -3.68 8.69 12.55
CA GLY A 63 -3.34 8.31 13.93
C GLY A 63 -3.05 9.46 14.89
N LYS A 64 -3.59 10.66 14.67
CA LYS A 64 -3.48 11.76 15.66
C LYS A 64 -4.81 11.85 16.42
N GLU A 65 -4.73 11.63 17.73
CA GLU A 65 -5.82 11.45 18.71
C GLU A 65 -6.39 10.02 18.82
N VAL A 66 -5.56 9.12 19.39
CA VAL A 66 -5.97 8.19 20.46
C VAL A 66 -4.90 8.22 21.55
#